data_AF-A0A0F9L5P9-F1
#
_entry.id   AF-A0A0F9L5P9-F1
#
_cell.length_a   1.000
_cell.length_b   1.000
_cell.length_c   1.000
_cell.angle_alpha   90.00
_cell.angle_beta   90.00
_cell.angle_gamma   90.00
#
_symmetry.space_group_name_H-M   'P 1'
#
loop_
_entity.id
_entity.type
_entity.pdbx_description
1 polymer ?
#
loop_
_entity_poly.entity_id
_entity_poly.type
_entity_poly.pdbx_seq_one_letter_code
_entity_poly.pdbx_strand_id
1 'polypeptide(L)'
;MKLWDKGFSTDKKIDHFTVGNDRELDLHLAKYDVIASRAHAKMLGEIGILSKAETKSLADELDNIGAAITNGDFVIEDSFED
;
A
#
# COMPACT_ATOMS: atom_id res chain seq x y z
N MET A 1 -1.36 -2.82 10.74
CA MET A 1 -2.80 -3.09 11.02
C MET A 1 -3.16 -4.26 10.14
N LYS A 2 -3.71 -5.34 10.72
CA LYS A 2 -4.02 -6.57 9.98
C LYS A 2 -5.51 -6.62 9.66
N LEU A 3 -5.89 -7.15 8.49
CA LEU A 3 -7.26 -7.13 7.96
C LEU A 3 -8.26 -7.80 8.93
N TRP A 4 -7.77 -8.72 9.76
CA TRP A 4 -8.55 -9.49 10.73
C TRP A 4 -8.30 -9.14 12.19
N ASP A 5 -7.52 -8.10 12.48
CA ASP A 5 -7.30 -7.65 13.86
C ASP A 5 -8.57 -6.99 14.40
N LYS A 6 -9.32 -7.72 15.23
CA LYS A 6 -10.56 -7.26 15.89
C LYS A 6 -10.34 -6.88 17.35
N GLY A 7 -9.09 -6.62 17.76
CA GLY A 7 -8.75 -6.31 19.16
C GLY A 7 -8.51 -7.55 20.04
N PHE A 8 -8.38 -8.72 19.43
CA PHE A 8 -7.96 -9.97 20.07
C PHE A 8 -6.88 -10.59 19.20
N SER A 9 -5.88 -11.27 19.80
CA SER A 9 -4.81 -11.92 19.03
C SER A 9 -5.41 -12.89 18.01
N THR A 10 -5.22 -12.58 16.72
CA THR A 10 -5.41 -13.57 15.66
C THR A 10 -4.46 -14.74 15.92
N ASP A 11 -4.94 -15.97 15.70
CA ASP A 11 -4.11 -17.15 15.87
C ASP A 11 -2.96 -17.08 14.86
N LYS A 12 -1.71 -17.21 15.32
CA LYS A 12 -0.52 -17.15 14.47
C LYS A 12 -0.57 -18.13 13.30
N LYS A 13 -1.29 -19.25 13.44
CA LYS A 13 -1.50 -20.21 12.34
C LYS A 13 -2.41 -19.65 11.26
N ILE A 14 -3.44 -18.90 11.64
CA ILE A 14 -4.34 -18.25 10.68
C ILE A 14 -3.55 -17.18 9.93
N ASP A 15 -2.82 -16.34 10.65
CA ASP A 15 -1.98 -15.28 10.07
C ASP A 15 -0.95 -15.82 9.06
N HIS A 16 -0.23 -16.89 9.43
CA HIS A 16 0.72 -17.53 8.53
C HIS A 16 0.04 -18.16 7.31
N PHE A 17 -1.17 -18.72 7.48
CA PHE A 17 -1.91 -19.31 6.37
C PHE A 17 -2.49 -18.26 5.42
N THR A 18 -2.98 -17.13 5.95
CA THR A 18 -3.64 -16.09 5.15
C THR A 18 -2.65 -15.13 4.50
N VAL A 19 -1.52 -14.83 5.16
CA VAL A 19 -0.49 -13.94 4.60
C VAL A 19 0.59 -14.72 3.87
N GLY A 20 0.89 -15.96 4.27
CA GLY A 20 1.80 -16.86 3.53
C GLY A 20 3.07 -16.18 2.99
N ASN A 21 3.15 -16.12 1.65
CA ASN A 21 4.23 -15.48 0.90
C ASN A 21 3.79 -14.15 0.26
N ASP A 22 2.65 -13.59 0.66
CA ASP A 22 2.03 -12.41 0.04
C ASP A 22 3.01 -11.24 0.01
N ARG A 23 3.68 -10.93 1.13
CA ARG A 23 4.73 -9.90 1.17
C ARG A 23 5.84 -10.07 0.12
N GLU A 24 6.22 -11.29 -0.23
CA GLU A 24 7.23 -11.52 -1.27
C GLU A 24 6.64 -11.33 -2.67
N LEU A 25 5.40 -11.81 -2.87
CA LEU A 25 4.70 -11.74 -4.14
C LEU A 25 4.22 -10.31 -4.46
N ASP A 26 3.73 -9.59 -3.46
CA ASP A 26 3.16 -8.25 -3.58
C ASP A 26 4.21 -7.18 -3.82
N LEU A 27 5.48 -7.42 -3.45
CA LEU A 27 6.59 -6.58 -3.90
C LEU A 27 6.70 -6.54 -5.44
N HIS A 28 6.32 -7.61 -6.14
CA HIS A 28 6.28 -7.60 -7.61
C HIS A 28 5.10 -6.77 -8.16
N LEU A 29 4.05 -6.58 -7.35
CA LEU A 29 2.84 -5.84 -7.71
C LEU A 29 2.89 -4.38 -7.26
N ALA A 30 3.69 -4.04 -6.24
CA ALA A 30 3.75 -2.73 -5.58
C ALA A 30 3.93 -1.57 -6.56
N LYS A 31 4.76 -1.73 -7.61
CA LYS A 31 4.92 -0.72 -8.66
C LYS A 31 3.60 -0.37 -9.35
N TYR A 32 2.80 -1.37 -9.67
CA TYR A 32 1.53 -1.19 -10.37
C TYR A 32 0.46 -0.65 -9.44
N ASP A 33 0.48 -1.04 -8.17
CA ASP A 33 -0.41 -0.49 -7.16
C ASP A 33 -0.17 1.01 -6.95
N VAL A 34 1.09 1.45 -6.86
CA VAL A 34 1.43 2.89 -6.78
C VAL A 34 0.90 3.66 -7.99
N ILE A 35 1.04 3.11 -9.21
CA ILE A 35 0.51 3.74 -10.44
C ILE A 35 -1.02 3.88 -10.36
N ALA A 36 -1.72 2.82 -9.93
CA ALA A 36 -3.17 2.81 -9.80
C ALA A 36 -3.65 3.77 -8.70
N SER A 37 -3.02 3.73 -7.53
CA SER A 37 -3.29 4.62 -6.40
C SER A 37 -3.09 6.09 -6.77
N ARG A 38 -2.09 6.42 -7.57
CA ARG A 38 -1.87 7.80 -8.05
C ARG A 38 -2.94 8.24 -9.04
N ALA A 39 -3.37 7.36 -9.94
CA ALA A 39 -4.50 7.64 -10.82
C ALA A 39 -5.79 7.86 -10.03
N HIS A 40 -6.02 7.04 -9.01
CA HIS A 40 -7.17 7.15 -8.13
C HIS A 40 -7.16 8.46 -7.33
N ALA A 41 -6.01 8.84 -6.75
CA ALA A 41 -5.84 10.12 -6.06
C ALA A 41 -6.19 11.32 -6.94
N LYS A 42 -5.74 11.32 -8.22
CA LYS A 42 -6.08 12.38 -9.18
C LYS A 42 -7.57 12.43 -9.46
N MET A 43 -8.20 11.28 -9.68
CA MET A 43 -9.65 11.20 -9.88
C MET A 43 -10.42 11.75 -8.67
N LEU A 44 -10.01 11.40 -7.44
CA LEU A 44 -10.61 11.93 -6.21
C LEU A 44 -10.48 13.46 -6.10
N GLY A 45 -9.35 14.01 -6.56
CA GLY A 45 -9.15 15.46 -6.69
C GLY A 45 -10.07 16.10 -7.74
N GLU A 46 -10.29 15.44 -8.88
CA GLU A 46 -11.18 15.94 -9.93
C GLU A 46 -12.64 16.00 -9.49
N ILE A 47 -13.10 15.02 -8.70
CA ILE A 47 -14.48 15.02 -8.16
C ILE A 47 -14.62 15.81 -6.85
N GLY A 48 -13.54 16.44 -6.38
CA GLY A 48 -13.56 17.33 -5.22
C GLY A 48 -13.63 16.64 -3.85
N ILE A 49 -13.37 15.33 -3.77
CA ILE A 49 -13.20 14.63 -2.49
C ILE A 49 -11.87 15.04 -1.84
N LEU A 50 -10.82 15.20 -2.66
CA LEU A 50 -9.54 15.76 -2.22
C LEU A 50 -9.41 17.20 -2.72
N SER A 51 -8.83 18.07 -1.90
CA SER A 51 -8.39 19.38 -2.37
C SER A 51 -7.23 19.24 -3.36
N LYS A 52 -6.96 20.30 -4.14
CA LYS A 52 -5.79 20.35 -5.03
C LYS A 52 -4.48 20.17 -4.28
N ALA A 53 -4.39 20.69 -3.06
CA ALA A 53 -3.20 20.58 -2.23
C ALA A 53 -3.00 19.13 -1.76
N GLU A 54 -4.05 18.48 -1.25
CA GLU A 54 -4.00 17.06 -0.85
C GLU A 54 -3.69 16.13 -2.02
N THR A 55 -4.35 16.36 -3.17
CA THR A 55 -4.11 15.57 -4.39
C THR A 55 -2.66 15.67 -4.83
N LYS A 56 -2.08 16.88 -4.80
CA LYS A 56 -0.68 17.10 -5.16
C LYS A 56 0.26 16.41 -4.15
N SER A 57 0.07 16.64 -2.86
CA SER A 57 0.92 16.02 -1.83
C SER A 57 0.87 14.49 -1.89
N LEU A 58 -0.31 13.91 -2.10
CA LEU A 58 -0.48 12.46 -2.21
C LEU A 58 0.19 11.90 -3.48
N ALA A 59 0.02 12.57 -4.62
CA ALA A 59 0.64 12.15 -5.87
C ALA A 59 2.19 12.27 -5.82
N ASP A 60 2.71 13.32 -5.20
CA ASP A 60 4.15 13.54 -5.02
C ASP A 60 4.75 12.42 -4.12
N GLU A 61 4.06 12.03 -3.04
CA GLU A 61 4.55 10.97 -2.15
C GLU A 61 4.44 9.58 -2.77
N LEU A 62 3.38 9.31 -3.55
CA LEU A 62 3.28 8.09 -4.34
C LEU A 62 4.42 7.98 -5.37
N ASP A 63 4.83 9.10 -5.98
CA ASP A 63 5.98 9.13 -6.88
C ASP A 63 7.29 8.81 -6.11
N ASN A 64 7.45 9.27 -4.86
CA ASN A 64 8.58 8.90 -3.99
C ASN A 64 8.60 7.41 -3.63
N ILE A 65 7.45 6.83 -3.26
CA ILE A 65 7.31 5.40 -2.97
C ILE A 65 7.65 4.57 -4.22
N GLY A 66 7.16 4.99 -5.39
CA GLY A 66 7.48 4.34 -6.67
C GLY A 66 8.98 4.34 -6.99
N ALA A 67 9.70 5.40 -6.63
CA ALA A 67 11.14 5.48 -6.75
C ALA A 67 11.85 4.51 -5.79
N ALA A 68 11.42 4.43 -4.53
CA ALA A 68 11.96 3.48 -3.55
C ALA A 68 11.77 2.01 -3.99
N ILE A 69 10.60 1.66 -4.53
CA ILE A 69 10.32 0.33 -5.09
C ILE A 69 11.28 0.03 -6.25
N THR A 70 11.49 1.00 -7.15
CA THR A 70 12.37 0.82 -8.31
C THR A 70 13.84 0.62 -7.90
N ASN A 71 14.26 1.27 -6.82
CA ASN A 71 15.62 1.14 -6.27
C ASN A 71 15.82 -0.13 -5.42
N GLY A 72 14.74 -0.84 -5.08
CA GLY A 72 14.78 -2.00 -4.19
C GLY A 72 14.86 -1.64 -2.70
N ASP A 73 14.56 -0.39 -2.34
CA ASP A 73 14.60 0.13 -0.97
C ASP A 73 13.24 -0.04 -0.23
N PHE A 74 12.19 -0.45 -0.95
CA PHE A 74 10.85 -0.66 -0.39
C PHE A 74 10.69 -2.06 0.20
N VAL A 75 10.14 -2.14 1.40
CA VAL A 75 9.91 -3.39 2.14
C VAL A 75 8.51 -3.36 2.75
N ILE A 76 7.77 -4.46 2.61
CA ILE A 76 6.53 -4.69 3.35
C ILE A 76 6.92 -5.27 4.71
N GLU A 77 6.74 -4.51 5.79
CA GLU A 77 7.15 -4.94 7.12
C GLU A 77 6.28 -6.09 7.65
N ASP A 78 6.81 -6.87 8.59
CA ASP A 78 6.10 -8.01 9.22
C ASP A 78 4.73 -7.63 9.82
N SER A 79 4.57 -6.36 10.18
CA SER A 79 3.35 -5.80 10.77
C SER A 79 2.22 -5.51 9.77
N PHE A 80 2.52 -5.55 8.46
CA PHE A 80 1.60 -5.39 7.34
C PHE A 80 1.39 -6.71 6.61
N GLU A 81 0.27 -6.89 5.91
CA GLU A 81 -0.03 -8.15 5.20
C GLU A 81 0.50 -8.12 3.76
N ASP A 82 0.32 -6.98 3.10
CA ASP A 82 0.66 -6.62 1.71
C ASP A 82 1.34 -5.23 1.61
#